data_AF-A0A951W8I6-F1
#
_entry.id   AF-A0A951W8I6-F1
#
_cell.length_a   1.000
_cell.length_b   1.000
_cell.length_c   1.000
_cell.angle_alpha   90.00
_cell.angle_beta   90.00
_cell.angle_gamma   90.00
#
_symmetry.space_group_name_H-M   'P 1'
#
loop_
_entity.id
_entity.type
_entity.pdbx_description
1 polymer ?
#
loop_
_entity_poly.entity_id
_entity_poly.type
_entity_poly.pdbx_seq_one_letter_code
_entity_poly.pdbx_strand_id
1 'polypeptide(L)'
;MKEKLKIYADFALVSLLLISAIFIIIYYLLAKTIIELRDLPPSFLIAIVCYIGAQLLKQLLHKKRPWYNWLYYLGLIAIVIPLPLFSAQGDWLLTLVRFGSIFLLLPPMIELFILSREVSQLKNRQGLEKED
;
A
#
# COMPACT_ATOMS: atom_id res chain seq x y z
N MET A 1 -3.75 18.61 -20.86
CA MET A 1 -4.35 17.25 -20.83
C MET A 1 -3.45 16.19 -20.19
N LYS A 2 -2.15 16.12 -20.55
CA LYS A 2 -1.22 15.10 -20.02
C LYS A 2 -1.05 15.12 -18.49
N GLU A 3 -1.05 16.31 -17.87
CA GLU A 3 -0.90 16.44 -16.41
C GLU A 3 -2.11 15.93 -15.63
N LYS A 4 -3.33 16.30 -16.04
CA LYS A 4 -4.56 15.82 -15.40
C LYS A 4 -4.65 14.30 -15.47
N LEU A 5 -4.36 13.71 -16.63
CA LEU A 5 -4.36 12.25 -16.82
C LEU A 5 -3.38 11.55 -15.87
N LYS A 6 -2.17 12.12 -15.70
CA LYS A 6 -1.17 11.58 -14.78
C LYS A 6 -1.69 11.57 -13.34
N ILE A 7 -2.26 12.68 -12.88
CA ILE A 7 -2.79 12.80 -11.51
C ILE A 7 -3.92 11.81 -11.26
N TYR A 8 -4.82 11.63 -12.22
CA TYR A 8 -5.89 10.62 -12.10
C TYR A 8 -5.33 9.20 -12.06
N ALA A 9 -4.32 8.90 -12.87
CA ALA A 9 -3.65 7.60 -12.84
C ALA A 9 -2.95 7.34 -11.50
N ASP A 10 -2.25 8.34 -10.96
CA ASP A 10 -1.57 8.26 -9.66
C ASP A 10 -2.60 8.07 -8.53
N PHE A 11 -3.71 8.81 -8.57
CA PHE A 11 -4.81 8.66 -7.62
C PHE A 11 -5.46 7.27 -7.67
N ALA A 12 -5.68 6.72 -8.87
CA ALA A 12 -6.20 5.38 -9.04
C ALA A 12 -5.25 4.31 -8.48
N LEU A 13 -3.94 4.44 -8.74
CA LEU A 13 -2.92 3.52 -8.21
C LEU A 13 -2.83 3.58 -6.69
N VAL A 14 -2.81 4.78 -6.11
CA VAL A 14 -2.79 4.96 -4.64
C VAL A 14 -4.06 4.40 -4.01
N SER A 15 -5.22 4.60 -4.63
CA SER A 15 -6.48 4.02 -4.14
C SER A 15 -6.44 2.49 -4.15
N LEU A 16 -5.94 1.88 -5.23
CA LEU A 16 -5.77 0.42 -5.32
C LEU A 16 -4.82 -0.12 -4.25
N LEU A 17 -3.71 0.59 -4.00
CA LEU A 17 -2.76 0.27 -2.94
C LEU A 17 -3.39 0.34 -1.55
N LEU A 18 -4.17 1.39 -1.26
CA LEU A 18 -4.87 1.54 0.01
C LEU A 18 -5.89 0.42 0.24
N ILE A 19 -6.75 0.15 -0.74
CA ILE A 19 -7.76 -0.91 -0.62
C ILE A 19 -7.10 -2.27 -0.37
N SER A 20 -6.06 -2.59 -1.14
CA SER A 20 -5.35 -3.86 -0.99
C SER A 20 -4.62 -3.93 0.36
N ALA A 21 -3.96 -2.85 0.80
CA ALA A 21 -3.30 -2.80 2.11
C ALA A 21 -4.30 -2.97 3.27
N ILE A 22 -5.44 -2.27 3.22
CA ILE A 22 -6.50 -2.39 4.23
C ILE A 22 -7.02 -3.82 4.29
N PHE A 23 -7.31 -4.44 3.14
CA PHE A 23 -7.74 -5.83 3.07
C PHE A 23 -6.70 -6.78 3.70
N ILE A 24 -5.42 -6.59 3.37
CA ILE A 24 -4.31 -7.38 3.92
C ILE A 24 -4.22 -7.23 5.44
N ILE A 25 -4.27 -6.00 5.93
CA ILE A 25 -4.17 -5.68 7.36
C ILE A 25 -5.35 -6.26 8.13
N ILE A 26 -6.58 -6.09 7.64
CA ILE A 26 -7.79 -6.60 8.32
C ILE A 26 -7.70 -8.12 8.47
N TYR A 27 -7.32 -8.84 7.42
CA TYR A 27 -7.16 -10.29 7.48
C TYR A 27 -6.18 -10.70 8.60
N TYR A 28 -5.00 -10.07 8.65
CA TYR A 28 -4.00 -10.39 9.65
C TYR A 28 -4.36 -9.95 11.07
N LEU A 29 -5.12 -8.86 11.23
CA LEU A 29 -5.65 -8.45 12.52
C LEU A 29 -6.71 -9.42 13.05
N LEU A 30 -7.53 -10.00 12.16
CA LEU A 30 -8.58 -10.95 12.51
C LEU A 30 -8.05 -12.38 12.71
N ALA A 31 -6.91 -12.73 12.12
CA ALA A 31 -6.29 -14.03 12.27
C ALA A 31 -6.03 -14.34 13.75
N LYS A 32 -6.58 -15.45 14.27
CA LYS A 32 -6.47 -15.82 15.69
C LYS A 32 -5.33 -16.80 15.96
N THR A 33 -4.90 -17.51 14.93
CA THR A 33 -3.89 -18.57 15.04
C THR A 33 -2.77 -18.39 14.02
N ILE A 34 -1.60 -18.96 14.31
CA ILE A 34 -0.45 -18.96 13.38
C ILE A 34 -0.76 -19.79 12.12
N ILE A 35 -1.64 -20.79 12.24
CA ILE A 35 -2.06 -21.64 11.12
C ILE A 35 -2.80 -20.79 10.08
N GLU A 36 -3.69 -19.90 10.51
CA GLU A 36 -4.40 -18.96 9.63
C GLU A 36 -3.46 -17.98 8.91
N LEU A 37 -2.28 -17.68 9.46
CA LEU A 37 -1.28 -16.86 8.79
C LEU A 37 -0.57 -17.59 7.63
N ARG A 38 -0.67 -18.92 7.58
CA ARG A 38 0.04 -19.78 6.62
C ARG A 38 -0.89 -20.36 5.58
N ASP A 39 -2.09 -20.77 6.01
CA ASP A 39 -3.12 -21.28 5.12
C ASP A 39 -3.90 -20.12 4.49
N LEU A 40 -3.18 -19.34 3.69
CA LEU A 40 -3.72 -18.14 3.07
C LEU A 40 -4.67 -18.53 1.95
N PRO A 41 -5.94 -18.08 1.98
CA PRO A 41 -6.88 -18.37 0.91
C PRO A 41 -6.38 -17.75 -0.41
N PRO A 42 -6.66 -18.36 -1.56
CA PRO A 42 -6.16 -17.87 -2.85
C PRO A 42 -6.53 -16.41 -3.14
N SER A 43 -7.72 -15.97 -2.70
CA SER A 43 -8.15 -14.57 -2.80
C SER A 43 -7.22 -13.60 -2.08
N PHE A 44 -6.65 -14.01 -0.94
CA PHE A 44 -5.71 -13.22 -0.16
C PHE A 44 -4.34 -13.14 -0.81
N LEU A 45 -3.84 -14.26 -1.34
CA LEU A 45 -2.61 -14.28 -2.12
C LEU A 45 -2.71 -13.38 -3.35
N ILE A 46 -3.84 -13.42 -4.05
CA ILE A 46 -4.13 -12.51 -5.17
C ILE A 46 -4.06 -11.06 -4.72
N ALA A 47 -4.65 -10.70 -3.56
CA ALA A 47 -4.58 -9.34 -3.04
C ALA A 47 -3.13 -8.88 -2.75
N ILE A 48 -2.30 -9.76 -2.19
CA ILE A 48 -0.86 -9.48 -1.98
C ILE A 48 -0.15 -9.26 -3.32
N VAL A 49 -0.37 -10.14 -4.30
CA VAL A 49 0.24 -10.00 -5.64
C VAL A 49 -0.23 -8.72 -6.32
N CYS A 50 -1.52 -8.38 -6.25
CA CYS A 50 -2.07 -7.12 -6.75
C CYS A 50 -1.42 -5.91 -6.09
N TYR A 51 -1.24 -5.94 -4.77
CA TYR A 51 -0.57 -4.86 -4.04
C TYR A 51 0.89 -4.69 -4.48
N ILE A 52 1.65 -5.79 -4.57
CA ILE A 52 3.04 -5.77 -5.05
C ILE A 52 3.11 -5.27 -6.49
N GLY A 53 2.24 -5.78 -7.38
CA GLY A 53 2.17 -5.38 -8.78
C GLY A 53 1.86 -3.90 -8.95
N ALA A 54 0.87 -3.37 -8.21
CA ALA A 54 0.54 -1.95 -8.21
C ALA A 54 1.72 -1.10 -7.72
N GLN A 55 2.44 -1.55 -6.68
CA GLN A 55 3.60 -0.83 -6.16
C GLN A 55 4.76 -0.82 -7.15
N LEU A 56 5.02 -1.95 -7.83
CA LEU A 56 6.03 -2.04 -8.88
C LEU A 56 5.68 -1.17 -10.08
N LEU A 57 4.43 -1.22 -10.55
CA LEU A 57 3.95 -0.40 -11.66
C LEU A 57 4.14 1.10 -11.34
N LYS A 58 3.75 1.52 -10.14
CA LYS A 58 3.96 2.89 -9.70
C LYS A 58 5.43 3.29 -9.64
N GLN A 59 6.30 2.36 -9.22
CA GLN A 59 7.74 2.58 -9.17
C GLN A 59 8.39 2.65 -10.56
N LEU A 60 7.80 2.01 -11.57
CA LEU A 60 8.21 2.16 -12.98
C LEU A 60 7.78 3.53 -13.53
N LEU A 61 6.60 4.01 -13.16
CA LEU A 61 6.09 5.33 -13.57
C LEU A 61 6.86 6.49 -12.92
N HIS A 62 7.40 6.29 -11.70
CA HIS A 62 8.09 7.32 -10.92
C HIS A 62 9.58 7.02 -10.77
N LYS A 63 10.43 7.75 -11.51
CA LYS A 63 11.90 7.62 -11.43
C LYS A 63 12.50 7.97 -10.07
N LYS A 64 11.88 8.88 -9.30
CA LYS A 64 12.36 9.27 -7.97
C LYS A 64 11.57 8.50 -6.92
N ARG A 65 12.29 7.78 -6.04
CA ARG A 65 11.69 7.07 -4.91
C ARG A 65 11.72 7.96 -3.67
N PRO A 66 10.57 8.41 -3.15
CA PRO A 66 10.52 9.09 -1.86
C PRO A 66 10.96 8.16 -0.73
N TRP A 67 11.47 8.74 0.36
CA TRP A 67 12.02 7.99 1.50
C TRP A 67 10.97 7.06 2.16
N TYR A 68 9.69 7.45 2.19
CA TYR A 68 8.65 6.63 2.82
C TYR A 68 8.33 5.36 2.02
N ASN A 69 8.74 5.25 0.75
CA ASN A 69 8.59 4.01 -0.01
C ASN A 69 9.45 2.88 0.55
N TRP A 70 10.43 3.17 1.41
CA TRP A 70 11.16 2.12 2.11
C TRP A 70 10.27 1.37 3.13
N LEU A 71 9.25 2.03 3.70
CA LEU A 71 8.34 1.43 4.67
C LEU A 71 7.51 0.28 4.08
N TYR A 72 7.22 0.35 2.77
CA TYR A 72 6.58 -0.75 2.04
C TYR A 72 7.35 -2.07 2.20
N TYR A 73 8.68 -2.05 2.11
CA TYR A 73 9.48 -3.27 2.22
C TYR A 73 9.41 -3.88 3.62
N LEU A 74 9.32 -3.04 4.67
CA LEU A 74 9.12 -3.52 6.04
C LEU A 74 7.77 -4.24 6.17
N GLY A 75 6.71 -3.65 5.64
CA GLY A 75 5.39 -4.27 5.61
C GLY A 75 5.37 -5.58 4.81
N LEU A 76 6.06 -5.59 3.66
CA LEU A 76 6.14 -6.76 2.79
C LEU A 76 6.88 -7.92 3.46
N ILE A 77 8.01 -7.64 4.11
CA ILE A 77 8.74 -8.62 4.90
C ILE A 77 7.81 -9.18 5.99
N ALA A 78 7.10 -8.33 6.71
CA ALA A 78 6.21 -8.76 7.79
C ALA A 78 5.08 -9.68 7.32
N ILE A 79 4.53 -9.51 6.12
CA ILE A 79 3.47 -10.39 5.61
C ILE A 79 4.00 -11.66 4.92
N VAL A 80 5.27 -11.66 4.50
CA VAL A 80 5.89 -12.82 3.84
C VAL A 80 6.59 -13.74 4.85
N ILE A 81 7.15 -13.19 5.93
CA ILE A 81 7.90 -13.94 6.95
C ILE A 81 7.17 -15.14 7.58
N PRO A 82 5.83 -15.16 7.81
CA PRO A 82 5.17 -16.34 8.36
C PRO A 82 5.16 -17.54 7.40
N LEU A 83 5.32 -17.31 6.08
CA LEU A 83 5.27 -18.36 5.06
C LEU A 83 6.46 -19.34 5.15
N PRO A 84 7.74 -18.92 5.16
CA PRO A 84 8.86 -19.86 5.27
C PRO A 84 9.04 -20.43 6.69
N LEU A 85 8.52 -19.76 7.72
CA LEU A 85 8.72 -20.13 9.13
C LEU A 85 7.72 -21.18 9.61
N PHE A 86 7.59 -22.32 8.91
CA PHE A 86 6.61 -23.38 9.23
C PHE A 86 6.75 -23.99 10.64
N SER A 87 7.97 -24.00 11.20
CA SER A 87 8.26 -24.57 12.52
C SER A 87 8.08 -23.60 13.69
N ALA A 88 7.98 -22.29 13.43
CA ALA A 88 7.85 -21.29 14.48
C ALA A 88 6.42 -21.27 15.04
N GLN A 89 6.23 -21.53 16.33
CA GLN A 89 4.89 -21.50 16.97
C GLN A 89 4.74 -20.36 17.99
N GLY A 90 5.65 -19.40 17.98
CA GLY A 90 5.63 -18.31 18.96
C GLY A 90 4.64 -17.21 18.60
N ASP A 91 3.89 -16.72 19.59
CA ASP A 91 2.97 -15.58 19.48
C ASP A 91 3.63 -14.28 19.00
N TRP A 92 4.96 -14.21 19.13
CA TRP A 92 5.76 -13.12 18.57
C TRP A 92 5.60 -13.00 17.04
N LEU A 93 5.40 -14.12 16.33
CA LEU A 93 5.21 -14.11 14.88
C LEU A 93 3.86 -13.48 14.52
N LEU A 94 2.80 -13.84 15.23
CA LEU A 94 1.48 -13.23 15.06
C LEU A 94 1.51 -11.73 15.36
N THR A 95 2.20 -11.34 16.43
CA THR A 95 2.39 -9.94 16.82
C THR A 95 3.16 -9.17 15.74
N LEU A 96 4.26 -9.73 15.25
CA LEU A 96 5.09 -9.14 14.21
C LEU A 96 4.33 -8.95 12.90
N VAL A 97 3.55 -9.94 12.47
CA VAL A 97 2.74 -9.85 11.23
C VAL A 97 1.66 -8.79 11.38
N ARG A 98 0.94 -8.75 12.52
CA ARG A 98 -0.11 -7.75 12.79
C ARG A 98 0.43 -6.33 12.75
N PHE A 99 1.44 -6.02 13.56
CA PHE A 99 2.02 -4.67 13.59
C PHE A 99 2.81 -4.34 12.33
N GLY A 100 3.52 -5.31 11.78
CA GLY A 100 4.31 -5.15 10.56
C GLY A 100 3.44 -4.88 9.33
N SER A 101 2.28 -5.55 9.21
CA SER A 101 1.35 -5.33 8.09
C SER A 101 0.86 -3.88 7.98
N ILE A 102 0.80 -3.13 9.09
CA ILE A 102 0.40 -1.71 9.11
C ILE A 102 1.36 -0.85 8.27
N PHE A 103 2.63 -1.24 8.14
CA PHE A 103 3.60 -0.53 7.32
C PHE A 103 3.28 -0.59 5.81
N LEU A 104 2.38 -1.47 5.36
CA LEU A 104 1.84 -1.47 3.99
C LEU A 104 0.93 -0.26 3.73
N LEU A 105 0.31 0.29 4.78
CA LEU A 105 -0.63 1.41 4.66
C LEU A 105 0.08 2.76 4.64
N LEU A 106 1.22 2.88 5.32
CA LEU A 106 1.91 4.16 5.50
C LEU A 106 2.35 4.84 4.19
N PRO A 107 3.04 4.15 3.25
CA PRO A 107 3.43 4.79 1.99
C PRO A 107 2.24 5.35 1.17
N PRO A 108 1.18 4.58 0.87
CA PRO A 108 0.07 5.09 0.07
C PRO A 108 -0.75 6.15 0.82
N MET A 109 -0.81 6.12 2.16
CA MET A 109 -1.43 7.18 2.97
C MET A 109 -0.71 8.53 2.80
N ILE A 110 0.63 8.53 2.91
CA ILE A 110 1.44 9.75 2.76
C ILE A 110 1.29 10.29 1.33
N GLU A 111 1.26 9.42 0.34
CA GLU A 111 1.07 9.84 -1.05
C GLU A 111 -0.30 10.42 -1.32
N LEU A 112 -1.36 9.83 -0.77
CA LEU A 112 -2.70 10.38 -0.89
C LEU A 112 -2.76 11.81 -0.34
N PHE A 113 -2.07 12.06 0.78
CA PHE A 113 -1.97 13.40 1.37
C PHE A 113 -1.23 14.39 0.46
N ILE A 114 -0.13 13.96 -0.16
CA ILE A 114 0.64 14.78 -1.12
C ILE A 114 -0.19 15.08 -2.37
N LEU A 115 -0.79 14.06 -2.99
CA LEU A 115 -1.65 14.18 -4.17
C LEU A 115 -2.85 15.10 -3.91
N SER A 116 -3.47 15.01 -2.73
CA SER A 116 -4.59 15.88 -2.36
C SER A 116 -4.19 17.36 -2.30
N ARG A 117 -2.97 17.65 -1.84
CA ARG A 117 -2.43 19.02 -1.86
C ARG A 117 -2.16 19.51 -3.27
N GLU A 118 -1.59 18.67 -4.14
CA GLU A 118 -1.31 19.03 -5.54
C GLU A 118 -2.60 19.32 -6.33
N VAL A 119 -3.64 18.50 -6.15
CA VAL A 119 -4.95 18.72 -6.78
C VAL A 119 -5.56 20.06 -6.34
N SER A 120 -5.46 20.40 -5.05
CA SER A 120 -5.93 21.68 -4.52
C SER A 120 -5.20 22.87 -5.14
N GLN A 121 -3.87 22.79 -5.28
CA GLN A 121 -3.08 23.84 -5.90
C GLN A 121 -3.40 24.06 -7.38
N LEU A 122 -3.64 22.98 -8.13
CA LEU A 122 -4.03 23.07 -9.54
C LEU A 122 -5.39 23.74 -9.70
N LYS A 123 -6.35 23.43 -8.82
CA LYS A 123 -7.67 24.06 -8.84
C LYS A 123 -7.56 25.57 -8.61
N ASN A 124 -6.71 26.02 -7.69
CA ASN A 124 -6.50 27.45 -7.43
C ASN A 124 -5.85 28.18 -8.62
N ARG A 125 -4.88 27.56 -9.30
CA ARG A 125 -4.26 28.15 -10.51
C ARG A 125 -5.24 28.31 -11.67
N GLN A 126 -6.09 27.32 -11.91
CA GLN A 126 -7.11 27.37 -12.96
C GLN A 126 -8.31 28.28 -12.61
N GLY A 127 -8.48 28.62 -11.34
CA GLY A 127 -9.44 29.64 -10.90
C GLY A 127 -8.97 31.05 -11.21
N LEU A 128 -7.67 31.33 -11.06
CA LEU A 128 -7.06 32.62 -11.39
C LEU A 128 -7.04 32.91 -12.90
N GLU A 129 -6.85 31.89 -13.75
CA GLU A 129 -6.89 32.05 -15.23
C GLU A 129 -8.30 32.33 -15.79
N LYS A 130 -9.36 32.30 -14.98
CA LYS A 130 -10.74 32.56 -15.42
C LYS A 130 -11.26 33.95 -15.03
N GLU A 131 -10.46 34.74 -14.32
CA GLU A 131 -10.83 36.11 -13.89
C GLU A 131 -10.14 37.22 -14.70
N ASP A 132 -9.35 36.88 -15.73
CA ASP A 132 -8.77 37.80 -16.73
C ASP A 132 -9.45 37.66 -18.09
#